data_AF-A0A524FPY6-F1
#
_entry.id   AF-A0A524FPY6-F1
#
_cell.length_a   1.000
_cell.length_b   1.000
_cell.length_c   1.000
_cell.angle_alpha   90.00
_cell.angle_beta   90.00
_cell.angle_gamma   90.00
#
_symmetry.space_group_name_H-M   'P 1'
#
loop_
_entity.id
_entity.type
_entity.pdbx_description
1 polymer ?
#
loop_
_entity_poly.entity_id
_entity_poly.type
_entity_poly.pdbx_seq_one_letter_code
_entity_poly.pdbx_strand_id
1 'polypeptide(L)'
;MTSNRRFIIPLLFSSFGIITTILVTLSLSGSIAEARPNFDFVPIVAGTVQSDVRMLLYILFPIQYLTFFLLTIPLALLMIIFAKLSRSVTYELGIFSTGQDFNAAKMVRRSIVPALFALSTGELFLNLLPDWIFSITPETGSAFLRLFNPLQVILGALIALIAAIVFFAPTWILNDAGIITQIKASQMKIRRCPDTEGIGRWYSSLFGGFAILAYPITMIHRFFYRPLFIYDVPLDGIFLLHSIFWIFGIPLLIMAFVMPFIILNELTINRTSSMIQNFA
;
A
#
# COMPACT_ATOMS: atom_id res chain seq x y z
N MET A 1 30.05 -8.31 3.23
CA MET A 1 29.58 -9.50 3.98
C MET A 1 28.08 -9.62 3.82
N THR A 2 27.64 -10.57 3.00
CA THR A 2 26.24 -10.86 2.63
C THR A 2 25.51 -11.53 3.80
N SER A 3 25.11 -10.75 4.80
CA SER A 3 24.32 -11.30 5.89
C SER A 3 22.88 -11.48 5.44
N ASN A 4 22.55 -12.66 4.91
CA ASN A 4 21.17 -13.10 4.67
C ASN A 4 20.27 -12.92 5.91
N ARG A 5 20.87 -12.76 7.10
CA ARG A 5 20.17 -12.45 8.35
C ARG A 5 19.35 -11.16 8.29
N ARG A 6 19.69 -10.20 7.42
CA ARG A 6 18.91 -8.96 7.26
C ARG A 6 17.48 -9.17 6.76
N PHE A 7 17.21 -10.31 6.11
CA PHE A 7 15.89 -10.66 5.59
C PHE A 7 15.03 -11.45 6.58
N ILE A 8 15.61 -11.99 7.65
CA ILE A 8 14.88 -12.87 8.59
C ILE A 8 13.70 -12.14 9.22
N ILE A 9 13.93 -10.96 9.80
CA ILE A 9 12.87 -10.17 10.45
C ILE A 9 11.78 -9.77 9.44
N PRO A 10 12.11 -9.16 8.28
CA PRO A 10 11.14 -8.90 7.22
C PRO A 10 10.32 -10.11 6.79
N LEU A 11 10.96 -11.27 6.60
CA LEU A 11 10.32 -12.49 6.13
C LEU A 11 9.37 -13.08 7.19
N LEU A 12 9.78 -13.06 8.46
CA LEU A 12 8.91 -13.49 9.55
C LEU A 12 7.72 -12.54 9.71
N PHE A 13 7.96 -11.23 9.65
CA PHE A 13 6.91 -10.22 9.70
C PHE A 13 5.90 -10.39 8.56
N SER A 14 6.37 -10.58 7.32
CA SER A 14 5.49 -10.79 6.17
C SER A 14 4.72 -12.10 6.27
N SER A 15 5.39 -13.21 6.59
CA SER A 15 4.77 -14.53 6.65
C SER A 15 3.71 -14.58 7.74
N PHE A 16 4.06 -14.13 8.95
CA PHE A 16 3.14 -14.08 10.08
C PHE A 16 1.97 -13.14 9.78
N GLY A 17 2.22 -11.91 9.32
CA GLY A 17 1.17 -10.95 9.04
C GLY A 17 0.22 -11.38 7.92
N ILE A 18 0.72 -12.02 6.86
CA ILE A 18 -0.12 -12.58 5.79
C ILE A 18 -1.02 -13.69 6.34
N ILE A 19 -0.46 -14.66 7.08
CA ILE A 19 -1.24 -15.73 7.71
C ILE A 19 -2.29 -15.15 8.65
N THR A 20 -1.91 -14.22 9.53
CA THR A 20 -2.85 -13.55 10.43
C THR A 20 -3.95 -12.83 9.67
N THR A 21 -3.63 -12.14 8.57
CA THR A 21 -4.63 -11.45 7.75
C THR A 21 -5.63 -12.42 7.13
N ILE A 22 -5.15 -13.55 6.58
CA ILE A 22 -6.00 -14.60 6.04
C ILE A 22 -6.92 -15.16 7.15
N LEU A 23 -6.36 -15.50 8.31
CA LEU A 23 -7.16 -16.02 9.43
C LEU A 23 -8.20 -15.01 9.92
N VAL A 24 -7.81 -13.74 10.08
CA VAL A 24 -8.71 -12.66 10.52
C VAL A 24 -9.84 -12.44 9.51
N THR A 25 -9.53 -12.35 8.22
CA THR A 25 -10.55 -12.15 7.16
C THR A 25 -11.50 -13.34 7.03
N LEU A 26 -10.99 -14.58 7.14
CA LEU A 26 -11.82 -15.78 7.17
C LEU A 26 -12.68 -15.86 8.43
N SER A 27 -12.15 -15.47 9.59
CA SER A 27 -12.91 -15.42 10.84
C SER A 27 -14.02 -14.37 10.78
N LEU A 28 -13.72 -13.15 10.31
CA LEU A 28 -14.70 -12.08 10.18
C LEU A 28 -15.82 -12.45 9.19
N SER A 29 -15.47 -13.01 8.03
CA SER A 29 -16.47 -13.49 7.06
C SER A 29 -17.29 -14.66 7.59
N GLY A 30 -16.67 -15.56 8.37
CA GLY A 30 -17.34 -16.62 9.11
C GLY A 30 -18.43 -16.08 10.03
N SER A 31 -18.07 -15.16 10.93
CA SER A 31 -19.00 -14.54 11.87
C SER A 31 -20.09 -13.72 11.18
N ILE A 32 -19.79 -13.09 10.04
CA ILE A 32 -20.80 -12.38 9.24
C ILE A 32 -21.80 -13.37 8.63
N ALA A 33 -21.33 -14.49 8.09
CA ALA A 33 -22.21 -15.51 7.52
C ALA A 33 -23.10 -16.18 8.58
N GLU A 34 -22.61 -16.37 9.80
CA GLU A 34 -23.42 -16.86 10.92
C GLU A 34 -24.50 -15.84 11.31
N ALA A 35 -24.15 -14.56 11.36
CA ALA A 35 -25.09 -13.49 11.71
C ALA A 35 -26.11 -13.21 10.58
N ARG A 36 -25.70 -13.35 9.31
CA ARG A 36 -26.52 -13.13 8.11
C ARG A 36 -26.15 -14.11 6.99
N PRO A 37 -26.77 -15.31 6.94
CA PRO A 37 -26.40 -16.36 6.00
C PRO A 37 -26.55 -16.00 4.52
N ASN A 38 -27.55 -15.18 4.19
CA ASN A 38 -27.86 -14.77 2.83
C ASN A 38 -27.21 -13.43 2.44
N PHE A 39 -26.33 -12.89 3.28
CA PHE A 39 -25.65 -11.64 2.95
C PHE A 39 -24.57 -11.90 1.91
N ASP A 40 -24.69 -11.20 0.78
CA ASP A 40 -23.74 -11.24 -0.32
C ASP A 40 -22.80 -10.03 -0.21
N PHE A 41 -21.50 -10.32 -0.16
CA PHE A 41 -20.50 -9.26 -0.01
C PHE A 41 -20.19 -8.63 -1.35
N VAL A 42 -20.17 -9.39 -2.45
CA VAL A 42 -19.85 -8.89 -3.80
C VAL A 42 -21.03 -9.16 -4.73
N PRO A 43 -22.00 -8.24 -4.84
CA PRO A 43 -23.30 -8.50 -5.51
C PRO A 43 -23.20 -8.81 -7.01
N ILE A 44 -22.05 -8.55 -7.64
CA ILE A 44 -21.80 -8.86 -9.06
C ILE A 44 -21.61 -10.36 -9.28
N VAL A 45 -21.15 -11.10 -8.27
CA VAL A 45 -20.88 -12.54 -8.35
C VAL A 45 -21.76 -13.23 -7.32
N ALA A 46 -22.74 -14.03 -7.78
CA ALA A 46 -23.61 -14.75 -6.86
C ALA A 46 -22.78 -15.62 -5.90
N GLY A 47 -22.91 -15.34 -4.60
CA GLY A 47 -22.05 -15.94 -3.61
C GLY A 47 -22.53 -15.76 -2.18
N THR A 48 -21.66 -16.17 -1.26
CA THR A 48 -21.76 -15.85 0.16
C THR A 48 -20.52 -15.06 0.53
N VAL A 49 -20.59 -14.24 1.58
CA VAL A 49 -19.42 -13.48 2.08
C VAL A 49 -18.17 -14.36 2.21
N GLN A 50 -18.30 -15.60 2.71
CA GLN A 50 -17.15 -16.49 2.84
C GLN A 50 -16.55 -16.89 1.49
N SER A 51 -17.40 -17.20 0.51
CA SER A 51 -16.96 -17.54 -0.85
C SER A 51 -16.26 -16.36 -1.50
N ASP A 52 -16.83 -15.16 -1.38
CA ASP A 52 -16.30 -13.95 -1.99
C ASP A 52 -14.94 -13.58 -1.40
N VAL A 53 -14.81 -13.65 -0.07
CA VAL A 53 -13.55 -13.37 0.61
C VAL A 53 -12.46 -14.35 0.21
N ARG A 54 -12.78 -15.65 0.13
CA ARG A 54 -11.82 -16.67 -0.33
C ARG A 54 -11.40 -16.41 -1.78
N MET A 55 -12.37 -16.17 -2.66
CA MET A 55 -12.12 -15.86 -4.07
C MET A 55 -11.22 -14.63 -4.21
N LEU A 56 -11.53 -13.54 -3.51
CA LEU A 56 -10.72 -12.32 -3.53
C LEU A 56 -9.29 -12.59 -3.04
N LEU A 57 -9.11 -13.31 -1.94
CA LEU A 57 -7.76 -13.65 -1.45
C LEU A 57 -6.98 -14.49 -2.46
N TYR A 58 -7.62 -15.47 -3.11
CA TYR A 58 -6.98 -16.31 -4.13
C TYR A 58 -6.60 -15.55 -5.40
N ILE A 59 -7.40 -14.54 -5.80
CA ILE A 59 -7.17 -13.76 -7.02
C ILE A 59 -6.18 -12.61 -6.77
N LEU A 60 -6.28 -11.91 -5.64
CA LEU A 60 -5.47 -10.73 -5.37
C LEU A 60 -3.99 -11.07 -5.22
N PHE A 61 -3.66 -12.21 -4.59
CA PHE A 61 -2.27 -12.58 -4.36
C PHE A 61 -1.50 -12.76 -5.69
N PRO A 62 -1.92 -13.62 -6.64
CA PRO A 62 -1.26 -13.73 -7.94
C PRO A 62 -1.21 -12.41 -8.72
N ILE A 63 -2.30 -11.63 -8.71
CA ILE A 63 -2.37 -10.37 -9.46
C ILE A 63 -1.34 -9.37 -8.92
N GLN A 64 -1.16 -9.25 -7.61
CA GLN A 64 -0.17 -8.33 -7.02
C GLN A 64 1.26 -8.69 -7.44
N TYR A 65 1.63 -9.98 -7.44
CA TYR A 65 2.94 -10.43 -7.91
C TYR A 65 3.11 -10.24 -9.43
N LEU A 66 2.09 -10.56 -10.22
CA LEU A 66 2.11 -10.33 -11.66
C LEU A 66 2.29 -8.85 -11.98
N THR A 67 1.57 -7.98 -11.28
CA THR A 67 1.69 -6.51 -11.38
C THR A 67 3.11 -6.06 -11.08
N PHE A 68 3.71 -6.57 -10.01
CA PHE A 68 5.10 -6.26 -9.67
C PHE A 68 6.07 -6.69 -10.78
N PHE A 69 6.00 -7.93 -11.25
CA PHE A 69 6.95 -8.42 -12.25
C PHE A 69 6.76 -7.79 -13.64
N LEU A 70 5.53 -7.56 -14.07
CA LEU A 70 5.24 -7.04 -15.41
C LEU A 70 5.38 -5.53 -15.50
N LEU A 71 4.94 -4.77 -14.49
CA LEU A 71 4.78 -3.32 -14.62
C LEU A 71 5.90 -2.51 -13.98
N THR A 72 6.65 -3.06 -13.02
CA THR A 72 7.62 -2.25 -12.27
C THR A 72 8.71 -1.65 -13.15
N ILE A 73 9.32 -2.44 -14.04
CA ILE A 73 10.39 -1.96 -14.93
C ILE A 73 9.85 -1.01 -16.01
N PRO A 74 8.79 -1.36 -16.78
CA PRO A 74 8.23 -0.43 -17.77
C PRO A 74 7.83 0.92 -17.19
N LEU A 75 7.21 0.92 -16.00
CA LEU A 75 6.82 2.17 -15.33
C LEU A 75 8.02 2.95 -14.83
N ALA A 76 9.07 2.31 -14.32
CA ALA A 76 10.30 2.99 -13.94
C ALA A 76 10.92 3.73 -15.14
N LEU A 77 10.95 3.10 -16.31
CA LEU A 77 11.42 3.72 -17.56
C LEU A 77 10.54 4.90 -17.98
N LEU A 78 9.22 4.75 -17.90
CA LEU A 78 8.27 5.82 -18.18
C LEU A 78 8.50 7.01 -17.23
N MET A 79 8.71 6.76 -15.94
CA MET A 79 9.00 7.80 -14.95
C MET A 79 10.31 8.54 -15.25
N ILE A 80 11.35 7.86 -15.76
CA ILE A 80 12.58 8.51 -16.24
C ILE A 80 12.28 9.39 -17.44
N ILE A 81 11.54 8.90 -18.43
CA ILE A 81 11.16 9.68 -19.62
C ILE A 81 10.37 10.93 -19.21
N PHE A 82 9.39 10.78 -18.32
CA PHE A 82 8.62 11.91 -17.82
C PHE A 82 9.50 12.91 -17.06
N ALA A 83 10.43 12.43 -16.23
CA ALA A 83 11.38 13.29 -15.53
C ALA A 83 12.30 14.04 -16.51
N LYS A 84 12.81 13.36 -17.55
CA LYS A 84 13.56 13.96 -18.66
C LYS A 84 12.75 15.09 -19.28
N LEU A 85 11.51 14.84 -19.67
CA LEU A 85 10.68 15.82 -20.37
C LEU A 85 10.31 17.01 -19.47
N SER A 86 9.72 16.73 -18.30
CA SER A 86 9.20 17.76 -17.38
C SER A 86 10.27 18.66 -16.79
N ARG A 87 11.49 18.15 -16.57
CA ARG A 87 12.58 18.89 -15.91
C ARG A 87 13.79 19.18 -16.80
N SER A 88 13.74 18.83 -18.10
CA SER A 88 14.84 19.01 -19.07
C SER A 88 15.45 20.39 -19.11
N VAL A 89 14.69 21.46 -18.86
CA VAL A 89 15.18 22.84 -18.97
C VAL A 89 16.14 23.18 -17.83
N THR A 90 15.84 22.72 -16.62
CA THR A 90 16.53 23.14 -15.39
C THR A 90 17.48 22.06 -14.86
N TYR A 91 17.13 20.79 -15.05
CA TYR A 91 17.84 19.65 -14.48
C TYR A 91 18.46 18.77 -15.56
N GLU A 92 19.57 18.14 -15.23
CA GLU A 92 20.18 17.04 -15.96
C GLU A 92 20.09 15.76 -15.13
N LEU A 93 20.12 14.62 -15.83
CA LEU A 93 20.11 13.33 -15.17
C LEU A 93 21.52 12.86 -14.88
N GLY A 94 21.68 12.26 -13.72
CA GLY A 94 22.92 11.64 -13.28
C GLY A 94 22.67 10.31 -12.61
N ILE A 95 23.74 9.55 -12.50
CA ILE A 95 23.78 8.32 -11.72
C ILE A 95 24.71 8.58 -10.54
N PHE A 96 24.20 8.39 -9.33
CA PHE A 96 24.98 8.52 -8.10
C PHE A 96 25.21 7.14 -7.48
N SER A 97 26.38 6.91 -6.90
CA SER A 97 26.66 5.65 -6.20
C SER A 97 25.81 5.54 -4.94
N THR A 98 24.93 4.54 -4.90
CA THR A 98 24.12 4.25 -3.72
C THR A 98 24.91 3.39 -2.74
N GLY A 99 24.80 3.70 -1.45
CA GLY A 99 25.39 2.90 -0.39
C GLY A 99 24.74 1.52 -0.28
N GLN A 100 25.51 0.51 0.16
CA GLN A 100 25.05 -0.89 0.22
C GLN A 100 24.20 -1.22 1.47
N ASP A 101 24.08 -0.30 2.43
CA ASP A 101 23.45 -0.56 3.72
C ASP A 101 21.92 -0.45 3.68
N PHE A 102 21.25 -1.49 3.19
CA PHE A 102 19.80 -1.67 3.32
C PHE A 102 19.48 -2.76 4.34
N ASN A 103 19.06 -2.35 5.55
CA ASN A 103 18.82 -3.24 6.70
C ASN A 103 17.31 -3.53 6.91
N ALA A 104 17.01 -4.46 7.82
CA ALA A 104 15.64 -4.85 8.16
C ALA A 104 14.75 -3.64 8.55
N ALA A 105 15.26 -2.71 9.36
CA ALA A 105 14.52 -1.53 9.79
C ALA A 105 14.15 -0.61 8.62
N LYS A 106 15.04 -0.45 7.64
CA LYS A 106 14.76 0.31 6.41
C LYS A 106 13.71 -0.39 5.54
N MET A 107 13.72 -1.72 5.45
CA MET A 107 12.69 -2.49 4.75
C MET A 107 11.30 -2.29 5.38
N VAL A 108 11.21 -2.39 6.71
CA VAL A 108 9.95 -2.12 7.45
C VAL A 108 9.50 -0.69 7.28
N ARG A 109 10.40 0.30 7.37
CA ARG A 109 10.03 1.70 7.16
C ARG A 109 9.50 1.96 5.74
N ARG A 110 10.07 1.29 4.74
CA ARG A 110 9.66 1.43 3.33
C ARG A 110 8.27 0.81 3.06
N SER A 111 7.80 -0.14 3.87
CA SER A 111 6.46 -0.73 3.71
C SER A 111 5.33 0.14 4.28
N ILE A 112 5.64 1.08 5.18
CA ILE A 112 4.63 1.94 5.84
C ILE A 112 3.86 2.75 4.80
N VAL A 113 4.56 3.56 4.00
CA VAL A 113 3.91 4.52 3.09
C VAL A 113 3.01 3.84 2.05
N PRO A 114 3.44 2.78 1.34
CA PRO A 114 2.58 2.04 0.42
C PRO A 114 1.36 1.41 1.11
N ALA A 115 1.51 0.92 2.35
CA ALA A 115 0.39 0.35 3.10
C ALA A 115 -0.64 1.42 3.49
N LEU A 116 -0.18 2.58 3.98
CA LEU A 116 -1.07 3.71 4.29
C LEU A 116 -1.74 4.26 3.02
N PHE A 117 -1.03 4.27 1.90
CA PHE A 117 -1.59 4.65 0.60
C PHE A 117 -2.68 3.67 0.16
N ALA A 118 -2.43 2.37 0.28
CA ALA A 118 -3.42 1.34 -0.05
C ALA A 118 -4.66 1.45 0.85
N LEU A 119 -4.49 1.71 2.14
CA LEU A 119 -5.60 1.88 3.09
C LEU A 119 -6.45 3.12 2.79
N SER A 120 -5.80 4.27 2.58
CA SER A 120 -6.50 5.52 2.26
C SER A 120 -7.19 5.45 0.90
N THR A 121 -6.51 4.94 -0.11
CA THR A 121 -7.06 4.75 -1.46
C THR A 121 -8.19 3.73 -1.46
N GLY A 122 -8.03 2.61 -0.75
CA GLY A 122 -9.07 1.60 -0.57
C GLY A 122 -10.33 2.22 0.01
N GLU A 123 -10.23 2.96 1.12
CA GLU A 123 -11.39 3.63 1.72
C GLU A 123 -12.03 4.68 0.79
N LEU A 124 -11.23 5.41 0.00
CA LEU A 124 -11.78 6.34 -1.00
C LEU A 124 -12.58 5.60 -2.08
N PHE A 125 -12.04 4.51 -2.65
CA PHE A 125 -12.77 3.72 -3.66
C PHE A 125 -14.08 3.17 -3.10
N LEU A 126 -14.06 2.69 -1.86
CA LEU A 126 -15.25 2.17 -1.18
C LEU A 126 -16.34 3.22 -0.95
N ASN A 127 -15.95 4.48 -0.72
CA ASN A 127 -16.91 5.56 -0.47
C ASN A 127 -17.34 6.28 -1.76
N LEU A 128 -16.49 6.31 -2.81
CA LEU A 128 -16.82 6.92 -4.10
C LEU A 128 -17.75 6.04 -4.93
N LEU A 129 -17.62 4.72 -4.81
CA LEU A 129 -18.42 3.74 -5.54
C LEU A 129 -19.14 2.82 -4.53
N PRO A 130 -20.06 3.38 -3.71
CA PRO A 130 -20.82 2.58 -2.76
C PRO A 130 -21.60 1.49 -3.52
N ASP A 131 -21.69 0.30 -2.93
CA ASP A 131 -22.42 -0.86 -3.47
C ASP A 131 -21.91 -1.44 -4.81
N TRP A 132 -20.88 -0.84 -5.43
CA TRP A 132 -20.28 -1.43 -6.63
C TRP A 132 -19.54 -2.72 -6.26
N ILE A 133 -18.64 -2.63 -5.27
CA ILE A 133 -17.82 -3.78 -4.86
C ILE A 133 -18.42 -4.45 -3.62
N PHE A 134 -18.88 -3.66 -2.64
CA PHE A 134 -19.42 -4.18 -1.38
C PHE A 134 -20.79 -3.58 -1.07
N SER A 135 -21.79 -4.44 -0.88
CA SER A 135 -23.15 -4.01 -0.54
C SER A 135 -23.25 -3.56 0.92
N ILE A 136 -23.89 -2.42 1.19
CA ILE A 136 -24.19 -1.94 2.55
C ILE A 136 -25.70 -2.01 2.74
N THR A 137 -26.17 -2.90 3.62
CA THR A 137 -27.59 -2.92 4.01
C THR A 137 -27.84 -1.98 5.21
N PRO A 138 -28.78 -1.02 5.11
CA PRO A 138 -29.06 -0.05 6.18
C PRO A 138 -29.52 -0.67 7.51
N GLU A 139 -30.03 -1.90 7.48
CA GLU A 139 -30.63 -2.58 8.64
C GLU A 139 -29.60 -3.24 9.58
N THR A 140 -28.37 -2.76 9.62
CA THR A 140 -27.26 -3.45 10.30
C THR A 140 -27.04 -2.93 11.73
N GLY A 141 -27.37 -3.77 12.71
CA GLY A 141 -27.10 -3.48 14.12
C GLY A 141 -25.61 -3.30 14.44
N SER A 142 -25.30 -2.65 15.55
CA SER A 142 -23.94 -2.27 15.97
C SER A 142 -22.92 -3.42 15.98
N ALA A 143 -23.35 -4.64 16.32
CA ALA A 143 -22.51 -5.84 16.31
C ALA A 143 -22.05 -6.24 14.90
N PHE A 144 -22.89 -6.04 13.89
CA PHE A 144 -22.55 -6.34 12.50
C PHE A 144 -21.48 -5.38 11.97
N LEU A 145 -21.62 -4.08 12.26
CA LEU A 145 -20.65 -3.05 11.83
C LEU A 145 -19.25 -3.28 12.39
N ARG A 146 -19.15 -3.80 13.63
CA ARG A 146 -17.87 -4.17 14.26
C ARG A 146 -17.13 -5.28 13.51
N LEU A 147 -17.84 -6.14 12.78
CA LEU A 147 -17.26 -7.21 11.95
C LEU A 147 -17.06 -6.76 10.51
N PHE A 148 -18.04 -6.05 9.96
CA PHE A 148 -18.08 -5.64 8.57
C PHE A 148 -17.04 -4.57 8.23
N ASN A 149 -16.91 -3.52 9.04
CA ASN A 149 -15.99 -2.41 8.73
C ASN A 149 -14.53 -2.86 8.62
N PRO A 150 -13.96 -3.65 9.56
CA PRO A 150 -12.61 -4.17 9.42
C PRO A 150 -12.42 -5.04 8.18
N LEU A 151 -13.37 -5.95 7.89
CA LEU A 151 -13.31 -6.83 6.73
C LEU A 151 -13.27 -6.01 5.43
N GLN A 152 -14.17 -5.03 5.32
CA GLN A 152 -14.27 -4.14 4.17
C GLN A 152 -13.00 -3.32 3.96
N VAL A 153 -12.41 -2.78 5.03
CA VAL A 153 -11.17 -2.01 4.97
C VAL A 153 -9.99 -2.89 4.56
N ILE A 154 -9.85 -4.09 5.14
CA ILE A 154 -8.74 -5.01 4.79
C ILE A 154 -8.82 -5.37 3.30
N LEU A 155 -9.98 -5.81 2.82
CA LEU A 155 -10.13 -6.24 1.43
C LEU A 155 -10.01 -5.07 0.45
N GLY A 156 -10.60 -3.91 0.77
CA GLY A 156 -10.42 -2.69 -0.02
C GLY A 156 -8.95 -2.28 -0.11
N ALA A 157 -8.20 -2.38 0.99
CA ALA A 157 -6.77 -2.11 1.00
C ALA A 157 -5.97 -3.13 0.19
N LEU A 158 -6.30 -4.42 0.23
CA LEU A 158 -5.64 -5.45 -0.59
C LEU A 158 -5.90 -5.26 -2.10
N ILE A 159 -7.09 -4.78 -2.47
CA ILE A 159 -7.39 -4.38 -3.85
C ILE A 159 -6.55 -3.15 -4.23
N ALA A 160 -6.60 -2.09 -3.41
CA ALA A 160 -5.84 -0.86 -3.64
C ALA A 160 -4.32 -1.05 -3.57
N LEU A 161 -3.84 -2.13 -2.94
CA LEU A 161 -2.43 -2.48 -2.89
C LEU A 161 -1.86 -2.74 -4.29
N ILE A 162 -2.67 -3.20 -5.25
CA ILE A 162 -2.25 -3.35 -6.65
C ILE A 162 -1.82 -1.99 -7.21
N ALA A 163 -2.64 -0.96 -7.01
CA ALA A 163 -2.31 0.40 -7.41
C ALA A 163 -1.10 0.95 -6.63
N ALA A 164 -1.01 0.65 -5.33
CA ALA A 164 0.15 1.03 -4.54
C ALA A 164 1.46 0.43 -5.09
N ILE A 165 1.46 -0.84 -5.49
CA ILE A 165 2.62 -1.49 -6.12
C ILE A 165 2.99 -0.78 -7.43
N VAL A 166 2.01 -0.47 -8.27
CA VAL A 166 2.19 0.27 -9.53
C VAL A 166 2.90 1.61 -9.32
N PHE A 167 2.55 2.35 -8.28
CA PHE A 167 3.17 3.66 -8.02
C PHE A 167 4.50 3.57 -7.27
N PHE A 168 4.59 2.73 -6.23
CA PHE A 168 5.74 2.74 -5.33
C PHE A 168 6.87 1.82 -5.79
N ALA A 169 6.59 0.64 -6.35
CA ALA A 169 7.66 -0.29 -6.75
C ALA A 169 8.63 0.32 -7.78
N PRO A 170 8.17 1.05 -8.81
CA PRO A 170 9.08 1.74 -9.74
C PRO A 170 9.98 2.76 -9.04
N THR A 171 9.42 3.53 -8.09
CA THR A 171 10.22 4.50 -7.31
C THR A 171 11.30 3.83 -6.50
N TRP A 172 11.08 2.59 -6.10
CA TRP A 172 12.07 1.84 -5.34
C TRP A 172 13.28 1.53 -6.20
N ILE A 173 13.06 0.96 -7.37
CA ILE A 173 14.15 0.65 -8.28
C ILE A 173 14.90 1.92 -8.70
N LEU A 174 14.20 3.01 -9.01
CA LEU A 174 14.84 4.28 -9.41
C LEU A 174 15.75 4.85 -8.32
N ASN A 175 15.29 4.84 -7.07
CA ASN A 175 16.08 5.33 -5.94
C ASN A 175 17.27 4.41 -5.65
N ASP A 176 17.04 3.11 -5.73
CA ASP A 176 18.03 2.08 -5.42
C ASP A 176 19.12 2.01 -6.51
N ALA A 177 18.75 2.29 -7.76
CA ALA A 177 19.66 2.43 -8.90
C ALA A 177 20.44 3.75 -8.92
N GLY A 178 20.17 4.66 -7.98
CA GLY A 178 20.89 5.92 -7.87
C GLY A 178 20.55 6.93 -8.96
N ILE A 179 19.37 6.82 -9.59
CA ILE A 179 18.96 7.76 -10.64
C ILE A 179 18.52 9.09 -10.00
N ILE A 180 19.28 10.14 -10.29
CA ILE A 180 19.09 11.47 -9.72
C ILE A 180 18.88 12.52 -10.81
N THR A 181 18.17 13.58 -10.45
CA THR A 181 18.15 14.84 -11.20
C THR A 181 18.97 15.88 -10.44
N GLN A 182 19.88 16.57 -11.14
CA GLN A 182 20.70 17.64 -10.60
C GLN A 182 20.53 18.93 -11.42
N ILE A 183 20.63 20.10 -10.80
CA ILE A 183 20.52 21.37 -11.52
C ILE A 183 21.68 21.52 -12.51
N LYS A 184 21.38 21.93 -13.75
CA LYS A 184 22.39 22.19 -14.79
C LYS A 184 23.35 23.31 -14.37
N ALA A 185 24.63 23.16 -14.69
CA ALA A 185 25.64 24.18 -14.44
C ALA A 185 25.28 25.55 -15.09
N SER A 186 24.60 25.54 -16.24
CA SER A 186 24.14 26.77 -16.90
C SER A 186 23.14 27.59 -16.09
N GLN A 187 22.38 26.93 -15.20
CA GLN A 187 21.39 27.55 -14.30
C GLN A 187 22.01 28.06 -12.99
N MET A 188 23.26 27.68 -12.68
CA MET A 188 24.00 28.12 -11.48
C MET A 188 24.64 29.52 -11.63
N LYS A 189 24.35 30.24 -12.71
CA LYS A 189 24.76 31.65 -12.90
C LYS A 189 24.04 32.61 -11.94
N ILE A 190 22.86 32.23 -11.46
CA ILE A 190 22.10 32.94 -10.44
C ILE A 190 22.40 32.26 -9.10
N ARG A 191 22.49 33.02 -8.00
CA ARG A 191 22.66 32.46 -6.64
C ARG A 191 21.49 31.52 -6.30
N ARG A 192 21.64 30.25 -6.62
CA ARG A 192 20.73 29.14 -6.31
C ARG A 192 21.53 28.06 -5.61
N CYS A 193 20.94 27.43 -4.61
CA CYS A 193 21.56 26.28 -3.96
C CYS A 193 21.63 25.12 -4.95
N PRO A 194 22.73 24.34 -4.95
CA PRO A 194 22.76 23.08 -5.67
C PRO A 194 21.66 22.17 -5.13
N ASP A 195 20.89 21.58 -6.03
CA ASP A 195 19.79 20.69 -5.70
C ASP A 195 19.99 19.36 -6.44
N THR A 196 19.94 18.27 -5.68
CA THR A 196 20.09 16.91 -6.19
C THR A 196 19.00 16.06 -5.55
N GLU A 197 18.07 15.61 -6.38
CA GLU A 197 16.90 14.85 -5.95
C GLU A 197 16.85 13.50 -6.68
N GLY A 198 16.63 12.41 -5.95
CA GLY A 198 16.33 11.12 -6.57
C GLY A 198 14.96 11.16 -7.26
N ILE A 199 14.87 10.70 -8.52
CA ILE A 199 13.60 10.75 -9.26
C ILE A 199 12.51 10.02 -8.49
N GLY A 200 12.82 8.82 -7.99
CA GLY A 200 11.86 8.03 -7.22
C GLY A 200 11.40 8.73 -5.93
N ARG A 201 12.25 9.57 -5.32
CA ARG A 201 11.93 10.33 -4.10
C ARG A 201 10.88 11.39 -4.37
N TRP A 202 10.91 12.07 -5.52
CA TRP A 202 9.92 13.07 -5.86
C TRP A 202 8.51 12.47 -5.90
N TYR A 203 8.35 11.38 -6.67
CA TYR A 203 7.07 10.68 -6.78
C TYR A 203 6.63 10.05 -5.44
N SER A 204 7.55 9.39 -4.73
CA SER A 204 7.19 8.74 -3.46
C SER A 204 6.82 9.76 -2.37
N SER A 205 7.36 10.98 -2.42
CA SER A 205 7.00 12.07 -1.51
C SER A 205 5.60 12.61 -1.82
N LEU A 206 5.21 12.70 -3.10
CA LEU A 206 3.87 13.14 -3.49
C LEU A 206 2.79 12.17 -2.97
N PHE A 207 2.91 10.89 -3.32
CA PHE A 207 1.94 9.88 -2.88
C PHE A 207 2.04 9.58 -1.38
N GLY A 208 3.24 9.69 -0.81
CA GLY A 208 3.46 9.49 0.61
C GLY A 208 2.90 10.60 1.49
N GLY A 209 3.03 11.86 1.05
CA GLY A 209 2.41 13.00 1.74
C GLY A 209 0.88 12.87 1.76
N PHE A 210 0.29 12.49 0.62
CA PHE A 210 -1.14 12.17 0.55
C PHE A 210 -1.50 11.04 1.53
N ALA A 211 -0.79 9.92 1.52
CA ALA A 211 -1.09 8.76 2.36
C ALA A 211 -1.03 9.08 3.86
N ILE A 212 -0.02 9.84 4.31
CA ILE A 212 0.16 10.22 5.72
C ILE A 212 -0.99 11.11 6.22
N LEU A 213 -1.54 11.97 5.36
CA LEU A 213 -2.65 12.85 5.70
C LEU A 213 -4.01 12.15 5.56
N ALA A 214 -4.20 11.39 4.49
CA ALA A 214 -5.48 10.77 4.17
C ALA A 214 -5.81 9.60 5.11
N TYR A 215 -4.83 8.77 5.45
CA TYR A 215 -5.02 7.59 6.29
C TYR A 215 -5.66 7.88 7.66
N PRO A 216 -5.18 8.82 8.49
CA PRO A 216 -5.81 9.08 9.79
C PRO A 216 -7.24 9.59 9.63
N ILE A 217 -7.50 10.44 8.63
CA ILE A 217 -8.84 10.97 8.35
C ILE A 217 -9.79 9.83 7.97
N THR A 218 -9.38 8.96 7.05
CA THR A 218 -10.23 7.86 6.58
C THR A 218 -10.49 6.82 7.67
N MET A 219 -9.49 6.50 8.48
CA MET A 219 -9.65 5.56 9.60
C MET A 219 -10.51 6.13 10.73
N ILE A 220 -10.32 7.40 11.10
CA ILE A 220 -11.19 8.07 12.09
C ILE A 220 -12.62 8.12 11.56
N HIS A 221 -12.79 8.46 10.28
CA HIS A 221 -14.10 8.47 9.67
C HIS A 221 -14.78 7.09 9.76
N ARG A 222 -14.06 6.02 9.42
CA ARG A 222 -14.58 4.65 9.38
C ARG A 222 -14.86 4.04 10.76
N PHE A 223 -13.97 4.23 11.72
CA PHE A 223 -14.03 3.55 13.03
C PHE A 223 -14.55 4.41 14.17
N PHE A 224 -14.68 5.73 13.98
CA PHE A 224 -15.30 6.64 14.96
C PHE A 224 -16.49 7.38 14.39
N TYR A 225 -16.30 8.16 13.33
CA TYR A 225 -17.37 9.06 12.86
C TYR A 225 -18.61 8.30 12.37
N ARG A 226 -18.46 7.35 11.44
CA ARG A 226 -19.59 6.60 10.92
C ARG A 226 -20.32 5.81 12.02
N PRO A 227 -19.65 5.00 12.86
CA PRO A 227 -20.35 4.26 13.91
C PRO A 227 -21.09 5.16 14.90
N LEU A 228 -20.49 6.28 15.33
CA LEU A 228 -21.07 7.13 16.37
C LEU A 228 -22.19 8.04 15.84
N PHE A 229 -22.02 8.65 14.66
CA PHE A 229 -22.91 9.71 14.17
C PHE A 229 -23.89 9.26 13.09
N ILE A 230 -23.61 8.15 12.40
CA ILE A 230 -24.50 7.64 11.34
C ILE A 230 -25.29 6.43 11.83
N TYR A 231 -24.68 5.58 12.65
CA TYR A 231 -25.26 4.32 13.10
C TYR A 231 -25.62 4.30 14.60
N ASP A 232 -25.50 5.44 15.27
CA ASP A 232 -25.84 5.64 16.69
C ASP A 232 -25.27 4.55 17.63
N VAL A 233 -24.06 4.05 17.33
CA VAL A 233 -23.38 3.08 18.19
C VAL A 233 -23.01 3.76 19.51
N PRO A 234 -23.36 3.19 20.67
CA PRO A 234 -23.04 3.81 21.95
C PRO A 234 -21.53 3.92 22.16
N LEU A 235 -21.10 5.06 22.69
CA LEU A 235 -19.72 5.31 23.08
C LEU A 235 -19.44 4.57 24.40
N ASP A 236 -18.89 3.36 24.30
CA ASP A 236 -18.44 2.55 25.43
C ASP A 236 -16.94 2.21 25.34
N GLY A 237 -16.36 1.71 26.44
CA GLY A 237 -14.94 1.37 26.49
C GLY A 237 -14.53 0.24 25.55
N ILE A 238 -15.44 -0.68 25.23
CA ILE A 238 -15.20 -1.82 24.34
C ILE A 238 -15.11 -1.34 22.89
N PHE A 239 -16.01 -0.45 22.49
CA PHE A 239 -15.99 0.23 21.21
C PHE A 239 -14.69 1.00 21.01
N LEU A 240 -14.28 1.81 22.00
CA LEU A 240 -13.00 2.53 21.93
C LEU A 240 -11.82 1.58 21.74
N LEU A 241 -11.76 0.49 22.51
CA LEU A 241 -10.70 -0.51 22.40
C LEU A 241 -10.68 -1.16 21.01
N HIS A 242 -11.83 -1.57 20.49
CA HIS A 242 -11.95 -2.18 19.16
C HIS A 242 -11.55 -1.21 18.05
N SER A 243 -12.01 0.04 18.11
CA SER A 243 -11.67 1.06 17.11
C SER A 243 -10.18 1.35 17.10
N ILE A 244 -9.56 1.54 18.27
CA ILE A 244 -8.10 1.74 18.40
C ILE A 244 -7.35 0.51 17.87
N PHE A 245 -7.79 -0.69 18.25
CA PHE A 245 -7.18 -1.95 17.80
C PHE A 245 -7.16 -2.04 16.28
N TRP A 246 -8.27 -1.77 15.59
CA TRP A 246 -8.32 -1.83 14.13
C TRP A 246 -7.55 -0.70 13.44
N ILE A 247 -7.59 0.51 14.00
CA ILE A 247 -6.82 1.64 13.46
C ILE A 247 -5.33 1.28 13.41
N PHE A 248 -4.75 0.77 14.50
CA PHE A 248 -3.32 0.44 14.51
C PHE A 248 -3.00 -0.95 13.94
N GLY A 249 -3.90 -1.91 14.08
CA GLY A 249 -3.70 -3.29 13.66
C GLY A 249 -3.73 -3.46 12.14
N ILE A 250 -4.70 -2.86 11.45
CA ILE A 250 -4.86 -3.03 9.99
C ILE A 250 -3.61 -2.56 9.21
N PRO A 251 -3.00 -1.40 9.49
CA PRO A 251 -1.74 -1.02 8.84
C PRO A 251 -0.65 -2.08 8.93
N LEU A 252 -0.50 -2.72 10.09
CA LEU A 252 0.51 -3.78 10.28
C LEU A 252 0.20 -5.00 9.40
N LEU A 253 -1.08 -5.35 9.28
CA LEU A 253 -1.54 -6.41 8.37
C LEU A 253 -1.23 -6.08 6.91
N ILE A 254 -1.56 -4.88 6.44
CA ILE A 254 -1.30 -4.47 5.05
C ILE A 254 0.20 -4.33 4.76
N MET A 255 0.98 -3.81 5.72
CA MET A 255 2.44 -3.76 5.62
C MET A 255 3.06 -5.15 5.39
N ALA A 256 2.47 -6.20 5.95
CA ALA A 256 2.95 -7.58 5.75
C ALA A 256 2.83 -8.03 4.30
N PHE A 257 1.86 -7.53 3.53
CA PHE A 257 1.72 -7.80 2.10
C PHE A 257 2.65 -6.95 1.23
N VAL A 258 3.03 -5.75 1.68
CA VAL A 258 4.02 -4.92 0.97
C VAL A 258 5.43 -5.52 1.07
N MET A 259 5.74 -6.11 2.22
CA MET A 259 7.09 -6.54 2.56
C MET A 259 7.73 -7.56 1.58
N PRO A 260 7.02 -8.60 1.09
CA PRO A 260 7.55 -9.51 0.08
C PRO A 260 8.05 -8.79 -1.18
N PHE A 261 7.37 -7.74 -1.63
CA PHE A 261 7.78 -6.97 -2.81
C PHE A 261 9.06 -6.17 -2.55
N ILE A 262 9.24 -5.65 -1.33
CA ILE A 262 10.49 -4.98 -0.94
C ILE A 262 11.64 -5.98 -0.89
N ILE A 263 11.41 -7.19 -0.35
CA ILE A 263 12.41 -8.26 -0.33
C ILE A 263 12.77 -8.67 -1.77
N LEU A 264 11.78 -8.88 -2.63
CA LEU A 264 11.99 -9.22 -4.05
C LEU A 264 12.76 -8.13 -4.80
N ASN A 265 12.43 -6.86 -4.56
CA ASN A 265 13.16 -5.73 -5.12
C ASN A 265 14.63 -5.75 -4.69
N GLU A 266 14.90 -5.95 -3.40
CA GLU A 266 16.28 -6.03 -2.89
C GLU A 266 17.05 -7.23 -3.46
N LEU A 267 16.39 -8.37 -3.68
CA LEU A 267 17.02 -9.55 -4.28
C LEU A 267 17.32 -9.36 -5.78
N THR A 268 16.59 -8.48 -6.46
CA THR A 268 16.71 -8.25 -7.91
C THR A 268 17.49 -6.98 -8.27
N ILE A 269 17.82 -6.15 -7.29
CA ILE A 269 18.45 -4.82 -7.43
C ILE A 269 19.67 -4.81 -8.35
N ASN A 270 20.59 -5.77 -8.22
CA ASN A 270 21.82 -5.79 -9.01
C ASN A 270 21.54 -5.91 -10.52
N ARG A 271 20.50 -6.64 -10.90
CA ARG A 271 20.09 -6.81 -12.29
C ARG A 271 19.28 -5.62 -12.78
N THR A 272 18.29 -5.19 -12.00
CA THR A 272 17.37 -4.11 -12.38
C THR A 272 18.07 -2.76 -12.42
N SER A 273 18.99 -2.48 -11.48
CA SER A 273 19.77 -1.25 -11.42
C SER A 273 20.63 -1.06 -12.67
N SER A 274 21.40 -2.08 -13.07
CA SER A 274 22.25 -2.00 -14.26
C SER A 274 21.42 -1.77 -15.52
N MET A 275 20.27 -2.45 -15.64
CA MET A 275 19.36 -2.26 -16.76
C MET A 275 18.87 -0.80 -16.83
N ILE A 276 18.40 -0.23 -15.72
CA ILE A 276 17.83 1.12 -15.68
C ILE A 276 18.88 2.21 -15.84
N GLN A 277 20.08 2.04 -15.28
CA GLN A 277 21.18 2.98 -15.44
C GLN A 277 21.56 3.18 -16.91
N ASN A 278 21.43 2.15 -17.77
CA ASN A 278 21.69 2.29 -19.21
C ASN A 278 20.69 3.21 -19.94
N PHE A 279 19.56 3.56 -19.32
CA PHE A 279 18.54 4.44 -19.90
C PHE A 279 18.55 5.86 -19.34
N ALA A 280 19.31 6.11 -18.27
CA ALA A 280 19.46 7.42 -17.66
C ALA A 280 20.45 8.27 -18.46
#